data_AF-A0A7C4UCH6-F1
#
_entry.id   AF-A0A7C4UCH6-F1
#
_cell.length_a   1.000
_cell.length_b   1.000
_cell.length_c   1.000
_cell.angle_alpha   90.00
_cell.angle_beta   90.00
_cell.angle_gamma   90.00
#
_symmetry.space_group_name_H-M   'P 1'
#
loop_
_entity.id
_entity.type
_entity.pdbx_description
1 polymer ?
#
loop_
_entity_poly.entity_id
_entity_poly.type
_entity_poly.pdbx_seq_one_letter_code
_entity_poly.pdbx_strand_id
1 'polypeptide(L)'
;MGFARGTSWRWWAFAFLTVVALILVGEMALAQDAAAPPADAAAPPAKSGGVLEFLVHFFKSLGIIFGAVLGIISICLIAFVVMLFLDLRMSVIIPPGFVEEFTDTVNKRQFKQAFDMARADNSFLGRVLTAGMSRLQYGLEDARDAASNMIDTIKSSKEQMNSYLAVIGTLGPLLGLVGTVFGMIKSFMAMGSGGQINAAALADGISHALCVTLAGVGLAVPAIFFNSFFKNRITHVSMDAGNIADDLLTQMYHNSKKPAPASGTVTAPGTVAPASVNQAAPTTAVKPA
;
A
#
# COMPACT_ATOMS: atom_id res chain seq x y z
N MET A 1 -17.97 15.27 5.81
CA MET A 1 -16.87 15.02 6.77
C MET A 1 -17.41 14.14 7.89
N GLY A 2 -16.99 12.88 8.04
CA GLY A 2 -17.52 12.02 9.11
C GLY A 2 -17.07 10.56 9.20
N PHE A 3 -16.30 10.01 8.24
CA PHE A 3 -16.00 8.57 8.21
C PHE A 3 -14.58 8.14 8.66
N ALA A 4 -13.70 9.09 9.01
CA ALA A 4 -12.27 8.80 9.21
C ALA A 4 -11.84 8.44 10.65
N ARG A 5 -12.72 8.49 11.65
CA ARG A 5 -12.35 8.24 13.07
C ARG A 5 -12.62 6.81 13.57
N GLY A 6 -13.38 5.99 12.84
CA GLY A 6 -13.77 4.65 13.30
C GLY A 6 -12.76 3.53 12.99
N THR A 7 -11.99 3.66 11.91
CA THR A 7 -11.05 2.62 11.46
C THR A 7 -9.74 2.65 12.22
N SER A 8 -9.19 3.82 12.57
CA SER A 8 -7.92 3.92 13.30
C SER A 8 -7.97 3.31 14.70
N TRP A 9 -9.10 3.41 15.42
CA TRP A 9 -9.29 2.76 16.73
C TRP A 9 -9.29 1.24 16.60
N ARG A 10 -9.96 0.69 15.57
CA ARG A 10 -10.00 -0.76 15.33
C ARG A 10 -8.62 -1.31 14.97
N TRP A 11 -7.80 -0.51 14.27
CA TRP A 11 -6.41 -0.84 13.93
C TRP A 11 -5.49 -0.78 15.15
N TRP A 12 -5.62 0.24 16.01
CA TRP A 12 -4.90 0.29 17.29
C TRP A 12 -5.36 -0.79 18.27
N ALA A 13 -6.66 -1.10 18.30
CA ALA A 13 -7.20 -2.19 19.10
C ALA A 13 -6.70 -3.55 18.59
N PHE A 14 -6.64 -3.79 17.28
CA PHE A 14 -6.08 -5.04 16.74
C PHE A 14 -4.57 -5.16 16.96
N ALA A 15 -3.81 -4.07 16.79
CA ALA A 15 -2.37 -4.04 17.08
C ALA A 15 -2.09 -4.24 18.58
N PHE A 16 -2.91 -3.64 19.44
CA PHE A 16 -2.85 -3.86 20.88
C PHE A 16 -3.24 -5.30 21.22
N LEU A 17 -4.27 -5.86 20.59
CA LEU A 17 -4.74 -7.23 20.85
C LEU A 17 -3.76 -8.29 20.30
N THR A 18 -3.05 -8.03 19.20
CA THR A 18 -1.96 -8.90 18.73
C THR A 18 -0.70 -8.77 19.57
N VAL A 19 -0.36 -7.57 20.05
CA VAL A 19 0.75 -7.38 21.01
C VAL A 19 0.40 -8.04 22.35
N VAL A 20 -0.83 -7.87 22.84
CA VAL A 20 -1.32 -8.54 24.06
C VAL A 20 -1.43 -10.04 23.84
N ALA A 21 -1.83 -10.53 22.67
CA ALA A 21 -1.83 -11.96 22.36
C ALA A 21 -0.39 -12.53 22.26
N LEU A 22 0.57 -11.77 21.73
CA LEU A 22 1.99 -12.16 21.71
C LEU A 22 2.59 -12.16 23.12
N ILE A 23 2.19 -11.21 23.97
CA ILE A 23 2.59 -11.17 25.38
C ILE A 23 1.93 -12.32 26.16
N LEU A 24 0.64 -12.57 25.97
CA LEU A 24 -0.10 -13.66 26.62
C LEU A 24 0.37 -15.04 26.15
N VAL A 25 0.71 -15.22 24.87
CA VAL A 25 1.32 -16.46 24.37
C VAL A 25 2.74 -16.62 24.92
N GLY A 26 3.47 -15.52 25.13
CA GLY A 26 4.75 -15.51 25.84
C GLY A 26 4.64 -15.93 27.31
N GLU A 27 3.62 -15.47 28.03
CA GLU A 27 3.33 -15.88 29.41
C GLU A 27 2.81 -17.33 29.49
N MET A 28 1.99 -17.77 28.53
CA MET A 28 1.48 -19.15 28.47
C MET A 28 2.59 -20.16 28.14
N ALA A 29 3.57 -19.78 27.31
CA ALA A 29 4.75 -20.58 27.02
C ALA A 29 5.66 -20.74 28.26
N LEU A 30 5.71 -19.73 29.12
CA LEU A 30 6.41 -19.78 30.42
C LEU A 30 5.60 -20.54 31.49
N ALA A 31 4.29 -20.72 31.30
CA ALA A 31 3.41 -21.46 32.22
C ALA A 31 3.36 -22.98 31.95
N GLN A 32 3.65 -23.44 30.72
CA GLN A 32 3.69 -24.88 30.42
C GLN A 32 4.94 -25.61 30.95
N ASP A 33 5.94 -24.88 31.47
CA ASP A 33 7.11 -25.45 32.16
C ASP A 33 6.82 -25.87 33.62
N ALA A 34 5.57 -25.73 34.10
CA ALA A 34 5.15 -26.21 35.41
C ALA A 34 4.67 -27.68 35.43
N ALA A 35 4.98 -28.48 34.40
CA ALA A 35 4.88 -29.93 34.47
C ALA A 35 6.24 -30.51 34.92
N ALA A 36 6.37 -30.62 36.24
CA ALA A 36 7.57 -31.03 37.00
C ALA A 36 8.50 -32.07 36.35
N PRO A 37 9.81 -31.79 36.27
CA PRO A 37 10.86 -32.80 36.29
C PRO A 37 11.27 -33.13 37.75
N PRO A 38 11.84 -34.32 38.02
CA PRO A 38 12.12 -34.79 39.38
C PRO A 38 13.14 -33.90 40.09
N ALA A 39 12.94 -33.76 41.40
CA ALA A 39 13.81 -33.07 42.34
C ALA A 39 15.22 -33.68 42.31
N ASP A 40 16.17 -32.97 41.70
CA ASP A 40 17.60 -32.87 42.06
C ASP A 40 18.43 -32.46 40.84
N ALA A 41 18.23 -31.22 40.39
CA ALA A 41 19.25 -30.48 39.67
C ALA A 41 18.97 -29.01 39.92
N ALA A 42 19.78 -28.39 40.78
CA ALA A 42 19.73 -26.95 41.00
C ALA A 42 19.88 -26.23 39.66
N ALA A 43 18.76 -25.71 39.14
CA ALA A 43 18.76 -24.81 38.00
C ALA A 43 19.63 -23.60 38.36
N PRO A 44 20.62 -23.22 37.54
CA PRO A 44 21.33 -21.97 37.77
C PRO A 44 20.33 -20.81 37.65
N PRO A 45 20.46 -19.76 38.47
CA PRO A 45 19.45 -18.71 38.56
C PRO A 45 19.28 -18.04 37.20
N ALA A 46 18.05 -18.05 36.69
CA ALA A 46 17.64 -17.24 35.56
C ALA A 46 17.90 -15.77 35.90
N LYS A 47 19.07 -15.26 35.49
CA LYS A 47 19.36 -13.83 35.55
C LYS A 47 18.37 -13.16 34.63
N SER A 48 17.56 -12.27 35.20
CA SER A 48 16.67 -11.36 34.49
C SER A 48 17.50 -10.36 33.68
N GLY A 49 18.18 -10.84 32.65
CA GLY A 49 18.77 -10.01 31.62
C GLY A 49 17.64 -9.35 30.86
N GLY A 50 17.67 -8.03 30.75
CA GLY A 50 16.69 -7.28 29.97
C GLY A 50 16.56 -7.85 28.56
N VAL A 51 15.45 -7.56 27.88
CA VAL A 51 15.13 -8.06 26.54
C VAL A 51 16.31 -7.96 25.55
N LEU A 52 17.20 -6.97 25.73
CA LEU A 52 18.44 -6.85 24.97
C LEU A 52 19.53 -7.89 25.29
N GLU A 53 19.75 -8.30 26.54
CA GLU A 53 20.68 -9.41 26.85
C GLU A 53 20.15 -10.73 26.30
N PHE A 54 18.84 -10.97 26.41
CA PHE A 54 18.20 -12.12 25.78
C PHE A 54 18.39 -12.08 24.25
N LEU A 55 18.15 -10.93 23.59
CA LEU A 55 18.36 -10.76 22.15
C LEU A 55 19.82 -10.94 21.73
N VAL A 56 20.78 -10.42 22.50
CA VAL A 56 22.21 -10.57 22.20
C VAL A 56 22.65 -12.02 22.39
N HIS A 57 22.19 -12.70 23.44
CA HIS A 57 22.41 -14.13 23.63
C HIS A 57 21.78 -14.95 22.50
N PHE A 58 20.56 -14.58 22.08
CA PHE A 58 19.82 -15.21 20.99
C PHE A 58 20.53 -15.05 19.65
N PHE A 59 21.07 -13.85 19.35
CA PHE A 59 21.85 -13.60 18.14
C PHE A 59 23.19 -14.35 18.15
N LYS A 60 23.84 -14.42 19.32
CA LYS A 60 25.10 -15.17 19.49
C LYS A 60 24.88 -16.67 19.34
N SER A 61 23.76 -17.19 19.86
CA SER A 61 23.31 -18.57 19.69
C SER A 61 22.69 -18.86 18.33
N LEU A 62 22.42 -17.87 17.46
CA LEU A 62 21.90 -18.13 16.11
C LEU A 62 23.00 -18.59 15.14
N GLY A 63 24.27 -18.39 15.51
CA GLY A 63 25.42 -18.69 14.66
C GLY A 63 25.55 -17.72 13.48
N ILE A 64 26.79 -17.51 13.02
CA ILE A 64 27.11 -16.48 12.02
C ILE A 64 26.40 -16.73 10.68
N ILE A 65 26.26 -18.00 10.27
CA ILE A 65 25.68 -18.36 8.96
C ILE A 65 24.15 -18.17 8.95
N PHE A 66 23.42 -18.79 9.89
CA PHE A 66 21.96 -18.65 9.95
C PHE A 66 21.52 -17.25 10.38
N GLY A 67 22.27 -16.61 11.27
CA GLY A 67 22.04 -15.21 11.64
C GLY A 67 22.22 -14.24 10.47
N ALA A 68 23.26 -14.43 9.63
CA ALA A 68 23.45 -13.58 8.44
C ALA A 68 22.33 -13.79 7.42
N VAL A 69 21.94 -15.04 7.13
CA VAL A 69 20.86 -15.34 6.18
C VAL A 69 19.51 -14.80 6.65
N LEU A 70 19.12 -15.07 7.90
CA LEU A 70 17.87 -14.54 8.46
C LEU A 70 17.90 -13.01 8.60
N GLY A 71 19.05 -12.42 8.92
CA GLY A 71 19.24 -10.97 8.98
C GLY A 71 19.04 -10.31 7.62
N ILE A 72 19.63 -10.85 6.55
CA ILE A 72 19.43 -10.35 5.18
C ILE A 72 17.97 -10.46 4.77
N ILE A 73 17.32 -11.60 5.04
CA ILE A 73 15.89 -11.79 4.73
C ILE A 73 15.01 -10.80 5.52
N SER A 74 15.36 -10.52 6.77
CA SER A 74 14.65 -9.54 7.61
C SER A 74 14.78 -8.12 7.07
N ILE A 75 15.98 -7.71 6.66
CA ILE A 75 16.21 -6.41 6.04
C ILE A 75 15.45 -6.30 4.71
N CYS A 76 15.48 -7.34 3.88
CA CYS A 76 14.71 -7.40 2.64
C CYS A 76 13.21 -7.28 2.90
N LEU A 77 12.66 -8.01 3.87
CA LEU A 77 11.25 -7.93 4.28
C LEU A 77 10.90 -6.48 4.63
N ILE A 78 11.68 -5.84 5.50
CA ILE A 78 11.45 -4.45 5.92
C ILE A 78 11.53 -3.50 4.71
N ALA A 79 12.53 -3.66 3.84
CA ALA A 79 12.66 -2.84 2.63
C ALA A 79 11.44 -2.98 1.71
N PHE A 80 10.96 -4.20 1.47
CA PHE A 80 9.75 -4.46 0.68
C PHE A 80 8.50 -3.86 1.34
N VAL A 81 8.32 -4.04 2.66
CA VAL A 81 7.19 -3.46 3.40
C VAL A 81 7.19 -1.94 3.30
N VAL A 82 8.34 -1.29 3.49
CA VAL A 82 8.46 0.17 3.39
C VAL A 82 8.18 0.65 1.96
N MET A 83 8.76 -0.02 0.95
CA MET A 83 8.55 0.32 -0.45
C MET A 83 7.06 0.20 -0.84
N LEU A 84 6.40 -0.91 -0.47
CA LEU A 84 4.97 -1.10 -0.71
C LEU A 84 4.12 -0.10 0.08
N PHE A 85 4.49 0.23 1.32
CA PHE A 85 3.75 1.19 2.13
C PHE A 85 3.79 2.61 1.55
N LEU A 86 4.95 3.04 1.05
CA LEU A 86 5.10 4.32 0.38
C LEU A 86 4.33 4.34 -0.95
N ASP A 87 4.40 3.26 -1.72
CA ASP A 87 3.70 3.12 -3.00
C ASP A 87 2.18 2.99 -2.88
N LEU A 88 1.65 2.36 -1.82
CA LEU A 88 0.21 2.16 -1.59
C LEU A 88 -0.46 3.37 -0.93
N ARG A 89 0.28 4.46 -0.70
CA ARG A 89 -0.28 5.66 -0.09
C ARG A 89 -1.22 6.33 -1.09
N MET A 90 -2.48 6.52 -0.68
CA MET A 90 -3.54 7.07 -1.56
C MET A 90 -3.18 8.41 -2.19
N SER A 91 -2.36 9.22 -1.52
CA SER A 91 -1.84 10.50 -2.03
C SER A 91 -0.99 10.38 -3.30
N VAL A 92 -0.41 9.20 -3.59
CA VAL A 92 0.42 8.94 -4.77
C VAL A 92 -0.43 8.34 -5.91
N ILE A 93 -1.53 7.68 -5.55
CA ILE A 93 -2.38 6.91 -6.46
C ILE A 93 -3.50 7.79 -7.01
N ILE A 94 -4.14 8.59 -6.15
CA ILE A 94 -5.23 9.50 -6.48
C ILE A 94 -4.91 10.86 -5.83
N PRO A 95 -4.17 11.75 -6.50
CA PRO A 95 -3.98 13.10 -5.99
C PRO A 95 -5.34 13.82 -6.00
N PRO A 96 -5.88 14.25 -4.85
CA PRO A 96 -7.20 14.88 -4.80
C PRO A 96 -7.26 16.18 -5.63
N GLY A 97 -6.13 16.91 -5.72
CA GLY A 97 -6.02 18.09 -6.58
C GLY A 97 -6.07 17.79 -8.08
N PHE A 98 -5.54 16.64 -8.51
CA PHE A 98 -5.58 16.23 -9.91
C PHE A 98 -7.02 15.92 -10.36
N VAL A 99 -7.81 15.26 -9.52
CA VAL A 99 -9.22 14.96 -9.84
C VAL A 99 -10.02 16.24 -10.01
N GLU A 100 -9.85 17.21 -9.11
CA GLU A 100 -10.56 18.49 -9.15
C GLU A 100 -10.18 19.33 -10.38
N GLU A 101 -8.89 19.44 -10.68
CA GLU A 101 -8.39 20.16 -11.86
C GLU A 101 -8.79 19.47 -13.17
N PHE A 102 -8.81 18.14 -13.19
CA PHE A 102 -9.26 17.34 -14.33
C PHE A 102 -10.75 17.54 -14.59
N THR A 103 -11.59 17.45 -13.56
CA THR A 103 -13.03 17.69 -13.68
C THR A 103 -13.33 19.11 -14.16
N ASP A 104 -12.61 20.12 -13.66
CA ASP A 104 -12.78 21.52 -14.10
C ASP A 104 -12.39 21.69 -15.59
N THR A 105 -11.28 21.09 -16.02
CA THR A 105 -10.83 21.14 -17.43
C THR A 105 -11.80 20.42 -18.37
N VAL A 106 -12.37 19.29 -17.94
CA VAL A 106 -13.41 18.55 -18.67
C VAL A 106 -14.72 19.34 -18.75
N ASN A 107 -15.10 20.06 -17.67
CA ASN A 107 -16.27 20.95 -17.67
C ASN A 107 -16.09 22.16 -18.59
N LYS A 108 -14.86 22.69 -18.67
CA LYS A 108 -14.47 23.74 -19.63
C LYS A 108 -14.38 23.25 -21.08
N ARG A 109 -14.64 21.95 -21.34
CA ARG A 109 -14.57 21.29 -22.67
C ARG A 109 -13.18 21.34 -23.30
N GLN A 110 -12.13 21.52 -22.51
CA GLN A 110 -10.75 21.55 -22.99
C GLN A 110 -10.17 20.14 -23.02
N PHE A 111 -10.75 19.25 -23.83
CA PHE A 111 -10.40 17.82 -23.86
C PHE A 111 -8.92 17.55 -24.19
N LYS A 112 -8.30 18.39 -25.03
CA LYS A 112 -6.87 18.30 -25.34
C LYS A 112 -6.00 18.58 -24.11
N GLN A 113 -6.37 19.60 -23.33
CA GLN A 113 -5.66 19.99 -22.10
C GLN A 113 -5.84 18.94 -21.00
N ALA A 114 -7.03 18.35 -20.88
CA ALA A 114 -7.28 17.22 -19.97
C ALA A 114 -6.40 16.00 -20.31
N PHE A 115 -6.22 15.71 -21.60
CA PHE A 115 -5.35 14.63 -22.05
C PHE A 115 -3.87 14.90 -21.74
N ASP A 116 -3.37 16.10 -22.04
CA ASP A 116 -1.98 16.48 -21.77
C ASP A 116 -1.69 16.48 -20.25
N MET A 117 -2.65 16.90 -19.43
CA MET A 117 -2.53 16.86 -17.97
C MET A 117 -2.50 15.44 -17.42
N ALA A 118 -3.38 14.55 -17.89
CA ALA A 118 -3.36 13.13 -17.49
C ALA A 118 -2.08 12.42 -17.94
N ARG A 119 -1.51 12.82 -19.08
CA ARG A 119 -0.25 12.28 -19.59
C ARG A 119 0.97 12.80 -18.83
N ALA A 120 0.92 14.05 -18.34
CA ALA A 120 1.98 14.65 -17.55
C ALA A 120 2.04 14.07 -16.13
N ASP A 121 0.90 13.66 -15.58
CA ASP A 121 0.84 13.01 -14.28
C ASP A 121 1.16 11.50 -14.38
N ASN A 122 2.18 11.06 -13.64
CA ASN A 122 2.56 9.65 -13.56
C ASN A 122 1.78 8.88 -12.48
N SER A 123 0.77 9.50 -11.89
CA SER A 123 -0.14 8.86 -10.93
C SER A 123 -0.87 7.65 -11.54
N PHE A 124 -1.36 6.78 -10.67
CA PHE A 124 -2.14 5.60 -11.07
C PHE A 124 -3.36 6.03 -11.92
N LEU A 125 -4.08 7.05 -11.46
CA LEU A 125 -5.24 7.57 -12.17
C LEU A 125 -4.88 8.23 -13.50
N GLY A 126 -3.79 9.00 -13.57
CA GLY A 126 -3.33 9.64 -14.82
C GLY A 126 -3.07 8.61 -15.92
N ARG A 127 -2.33 7.54 -15.62
CA ARG A 127 -2.04 6.46 -16.57
C ARG A 127 -3.28 5.73 -17.06
N VAL A 128 -4.25 5.46 -16.17
CA VAL A 128 -5.53 4.83 -16.50
C VAL A 128 -6.39 5.75 -17.38
N LEU A 129 -6.47 7.03 -17.04
CA LEU A 129 -7.22 8.02 -17.81
C LEU A 129 -6.60 8.25 -19.20
N THR A 130 -5.28 8.34 -19.33
CA THR A 130 -4.62 8.46 -20.65
C THR A 130 -4.93 7.27 -21.53
N ALA A 131 -4.92 6.05 -20.98
CA ALA A 131 -5.27 4.83 -21.71
C ALA A 131 -6.74 4.87 -22.18
N GLY A 132 -7.68 5.19 -21.29
CA GLY A 132 -9.10 5.29 -21.62
C GLY A 132 -9.43 6.40 -22.61
N MET A 133 -8.89 7.61 -22.40
CA MET A 133 -9.11 8.76 -23.29
C MET A 133 -8.59 8.52 -24.72
N SER A 134 -7.49 7.79 -24.87
CA SER A 134 -6.94 7.47 -26.20
C SER A 134 -7.88 6.63 -27.08
N ARG A 135 -8.80 5.87 -26.46
CA ARG A 135 -9.78 5.02 -27.16
C ARG A 135 -11.20 5.58 -27.16
N LEU A 136 -11.42 6.75 -26.54
CA LEU A 136 -12.74 7.38 -26.46
C LEU A 136 -13.35 7.71 -27.83
N GLN A 137 -12.51 7.82 -28.86
CA GLN A 137 -12.92 8.01 -30.26
C GLN A 137 -13.65 6.80 -30.88
N TYR A 138 -13.44 5.59 -30.37
CA TYR A 138 -14.08 4.36 -30.87
C TYR A 138 -15.39 4.04 -30.14
N GLY A 139 -15.54 4.51 -28.90
CA GLY A 139 -16.73 4.33 -28.08
C GLY A 139 -16.44 4.47 -26.59
N LEU A 140 -17.49 4.55 -25.78
CA LEU A 140 -17.35 4.53 -24.32
C LEU A 140 -16.91 3.15 -23.82
N GLU A 141 -17.37 2.08 -24.49
CA GLU A 141 -17.03 0.70 -24.13
C GLU A 141 -15.54 0.41 -24.39
N ASP A 142 -15.01 0.75 -25.58
CA ASP A 142 -13.57 0.64 -25.88
C ASP A 142 -12.68 1.45 -24.94
N ALA A 143 -13.14 2.62 -24.49
CA ALA A 143 -12.44 3.45 -23.51
C ALA A 143 -12.39 2.79 -22.12
N ARG A 144 -13.51 2.21 -21.67
CA ARG A 144 -13.61 1.47 -20.41
C ARG A 144 -12.75 0.21 -20.41
N ASP A 145 -12.72 -0.50 -21.52
CA ASP A 145 -11.85 -1.67 -21.69
C ASP A 145 -10.37 -1.28 -21.66
N ALA A 146 -9.98 -0.19 -22.33
CA ALA A 146 -8.61 0.31 -22.26
C ALA A 146 -8.19 0.74 -20.84
N ALA A 147 -9.09 1.44 -20.13
CA ALA A 147 -8.86 1.85 -18.75
C ALA A 147 -8.73 0.64 -17.82
N SER A 148 -9.62 -0.35 -17.95
CA SER A 148 -9.62 -1.58 -17.14
C SER A 148 -8.36 -2.42 -17.37
N ASN A 149 -7.94 -2.59 -18.63
CA ASN A 149 -6.68 -3.28 -18.95
C ASN A 149 -5.46 -2.58 -18.33
N MET A 150 -5.47 -1.24 -18.27
CA MET A 150 -4.40 -0.48 -17.63
C MET A 150 -4.41 -0.65 -16.11
N ILE A 151 -5.59 -0.65 -15.48
CA ILE A 151 -5.76 -0.95 -14.05
C ILE A 151 -5.18 -2.32 -13.72
N ASP A 152 -5.53 -3.35 -14.50
CA ASP A 152 -5.06 -4.71 -14.30
C ASP A 152 -3.54 -4.83 -14.48
N THR A 153 -2.97 -4.12 -15.46
CA THR A 153 -1.52 -4.09 -15.67
C THR A 153 -0.79 -3.51 -14.45
N ILE A 154 -1.25 -2.37 -13.94
CA ILE A 154 -0.62 -1.72 -12.79
C ILE A 154 -0.85 -2.53 -11.51
N LYS A 155 -2.05 -3.07 -11.33
CA LYS A 155 -2.41 -3.95 -10.21
C LYS A 155 -1.53 -5.19 -10.19
N SER A 156 -1.40 -5.89 -11.32
CA SER A 156 -0.58 -7.11 -11.45
C SER A 156 0.88 -6.86 -11.09
N SER A 157 1.46 -5.73 -11.53
CA SER A 157 2.83 -5.35 -11.17
C SER A 157 3.01 -5.21 -9.64
N LYS A 158 2.06 -4.57 -8.96
CA LYS A 158 2.10 -4.40 -7.49
C LYS A 158 1.82 -5.71 -6.75
N GLU A 159 0.92 -6.55 -7.27
CA GLU A 159 0.65 -7.89 -6.74
C GLU A 159 1.87 -8.81 -6.87
N GLN A 160 2.64 -8.70 -7.95
CA GLN A 160 3.87 -9.48 -8.12
C GLN A 160 4.93 -9.10 -7.08
N MET A 161 5.07 -7.80 -6.77
CA MET A 161 5.94 -7.35 -5.67
C MET A 161 5.48 -7.91 -4.32
N ASN A 162 4.17 -7.92 -4.08
CA ASN A 162 3.57 -8.48 -2.87
C ASN A 162 3.75 -10.01 -2.78
N SER A 163 3.76 -10.71 -3.92
CA SER A 163 3.99 -12.16 -3.99
C SER A 163 5.33 -12.58 -3.39
N TYR A 164 6.39 -11.77 -3.55
CA TYR A 164 7.68 -12.02 -2.88
C TYR A 164 7.55 -12.03 -1.35
N LEU A 165 6.68 -11.20 -0.79
CA LEU A 165 6.43 -11.16 0.65
C LEU A 165 5.71 -12.43 1.13
N ALA A 166 4.78 -12.96 0.32
CA ALA A 166 4.15 -14.25 0.57
C ALA A 166 5.18 -15.40 0.55
N VAL A 167 6.12 -15.38 -0.40
CA VAL A 167 7.20 -16.38 -0.50
C VAL A 167 8.11 -16.32 0.73
N ILE A 168 8.48 -15.13 1.20
CA ILE A 168 9.27 -14.99 2.44
C ILE A 168 8.50 -15.55 3.64
N GLY A 169 7.18 -15.31 3.70
CA GLY A 169 6.31 -15.85 4.73
C GLY A 169 6.25 -17.38 4.76
N THR A 170 6.28 -18.05 3.61
CA THR A 170 6.29 -19.53 3.54
C THR A 170 7.68 -20.13 3.70
N LEU A 171 8.73 -19.44 3.26
CA LEU A 171 10.12 -19.89 3.41
C LEU A 171 10.65 -19.72 4.83
N GLY A 172 10.18 -18.74 5.60
CA GLY A 172 10.64 -18.49 6.98
C GLY A 172 10.61 -19.73 7.88
N PRO A 173 9.48 -20.44 8.03
CA PRO A 173 9.40 -21.64 8.85
C PRO A 173 10.20 -22.82 8.28
N LEU A 174 10.29 -22.92 6.95
CA LEU A 174 11.09 -23.96 6.28
C LEU A 174 12.58 -23.77 6.55
N LEU A 175 13.08 -22.53 6.54
CA LEU A 175 14.46 -22.21 6.95
C LEU A 175 14.70 -22.55 8.42
N GLY A 176 13.71 -22.32 9.29
CA GLY A 176 13.73 -22.74 10.69
C GLY A 176 13.87 -24.25 10.86
N LEU A 177 13.15 -25.04 10.05
CA LEU A 177 13.24 -26.51 10.02
C LEU A 177 14.60 -26.98 9.51
N VAL A 178 15.15 -26.34 8.47
CA VAL A 178 16.52 -26.65 8.00
C VAL A 178 17.54 -26.38 9.11
N GLY A 179 17.34 -25.31 9.89
CA GLY A 179 18.17 -24.99 11.06
C GLY A 179 18.19 -26.09 12.13
N THR A 180 17.04 -26.73 12.41
CA THR A 180 17.01 -27.81 13.40
C THR A 180 17.73 -29.06 12.93
N VAL A 181 17.54 -29.43 11.67
CA VAL A 181 18.25 -30.56 11.07
C VAL A 181 19.76 -30.31 11.10
N PHE A 182 20.19 -29.10 10.74
CA PHE A 182 21.61 -28.74 10.78
C PHE A 182 22.20 -28.78 12.20
N GLY A 183 21.49 -28.24 13.20
CA GLY A 183 21.94 -28.26 14.59
C GLY A 183 22.05 -29.68 15.16
N MET A 184 21.10 -30.55 14.83
CA MET A 184 21.16 -31.98 15.20
C MET A 184 22.34 -32.70 14.53
N ILE A 185 22.56 -32.48 13.22
CA ILE A 185 23.71 -33.06 12.51
C ILE A 185 25.03 -32.64 13.16
N LYS A 186 25.20 -31.35 13.45
CA LYS A 186 26.40 -30.83 14.10
C LYS A 186 26.62 -31.46 15.48
N SER A 187 25.55 -31.66 16.25
CA SER A 187 25.59 -32.29 17.57
C SER A 187 26.06 -33.74 17.49
N PHE A 188 25.51 -34.53 16.55
CA PHE A 188 25.92 -35.92 16.35
C PHE A 188 27.34 -36.05 15.79
N MET A 189 27.78 -35.14 14.91
CA MET A 189 29.17 -35.12 14.43
C MET A 189 30.18 -34.84 15.55
N ALA A 190 29.84 -33.96 16.51
CA ALA A 190 30.68 -33.68 17.67
C ALA A 190 30.76 -34.87 18.64
N MET A 191 29.71 -35.70 18.71
CA MET A 191 29.73 -36.95 19.47
C MET A 191 30.51 -38.06 18.75
N GLY A 192 30.48 -38.12 17.42
CA GLY A 192 31.18 -39.14 16.64
C GLY A 192 32.71 -39.00 16.63
N SER A 193 33.24 -37.81 16.95
CA SER A 193 34.69 -37.54 16.96
C SER A 193 35.35 -37.74 18.33
N GLY A 194 34.57 -37.83 19.41
CA GLY A 194 35.06 -38.07 20.78
C GLY A 194 34.51 -39.37 21.33
N GLY A 195 35.36 -40.27 21.82
CA GLY A 195 34.94 -41.58 22.35
C GLY A 195 34.02 -41.55 23.59
N GLN A 196 33.67 -40.36 24.10
CA GLN A 196 32.78 -40.18 25.26
C GLN A 196 31.67 -39.17 24.95
N ILE A 197 30.43 -39.56 25.24
CA ILE A 197 29.24 -38.74 25.03
C ILE A 197 29.29 -37.51 25.93
N ASN A 198 29.46 -36.32 25.36
CA ASN A 198 29.38 -35.06 26.08
C ASN A 198 27.96 -34.49 25.98
N ALA A 199 27.15 -34.73 27.02
CA ALA A 199 25.76 -34.27 27.10
C ALA A 199 25.62 -32.74 26.98
N ALA A 200 26.61 -31.96 27.44
CA ALA A 200 26.58 -30.50 27.34
C ALA A 200 26.71 -30.01 25.88
N ALA A 201 27.53 -30.68 25.08
CA ALA A 201 27.69 -30.34 23.66
C ALA A 201 26.44 -30.66 22.83
N LEU A 202 25.74 -31.74 23.19
CA LEU A 202 24.44 -32.10 22.60
C LEU A 202 23.37 -31.07 22.96
N ALA A 203 23.28 -30.67 24.23
CA ALA A 203 22.34 -29.65 24.69
C ALA A 203 22.56 -28.30 24.00
N ASP A 204 23.81 -27.89 23.80
CA ASP A 204 24.16 -26.64 23.10
C ASP A 204 23.65 -26.65 21.65
N GLY A 205 23.90 -27.73 20.88
CA GLY A 205 23.46 -27.81 19.49
C GLY A 205 21.94 -27.93 19.31
N ILE A 206 21.22 -28.54 20.26
CA ILE A 206 19.75 -28.55 20.27
C ILE A 206 19.21 -27.16 20.61
N SER A 207 19.81 -26.46 21.58
CA SER A 207 19.39 -25.09 21.93
C SER A 207 19.58 -24.11 20.77
N HIS A 208 20.70 -24.23 20.04
CA HIS A 208 20.99 -23.49 18.80
C HIS A 208 19.90 -23.72 17.76
N ALA A 209 19.57 -25.00 17.50
CA ALA A 209 18.52 -25.41 16.57
C ALA A 209 17.16 -24.77 16.89
N LEU A 210 16.74 -24.81 18.16
CA LEU A 210 15.46 -24.26 18.61
C LEU A 210 15.40 -22.73 18.45
N CYS A 211 16.50 -22.02 18.71
CA CYS A 211 16.58 -20.57 18.51
C CYS A 211 16.41 -20.21 17.02
N VAL A 212 17.03 -20.96 16.10
CA VAL A 212 16.90 -20.74 14.65
C VAL A 212 15.46 -20.94 14.18
N THR A 213 14.75 -21.94 14.71
CA THR A 213 13.32 -22.14 14.39
C THR A 213 12.46 -20.99 14.86
N LEU A 214 12.64 -20.56 16.11
CA LEU A 214 11.87 -19.46 16.66
C LEU A 214 12.12 -18.17 15.88
N ALA A 215 13.37 -17.92 15.44
CA ALA A 215 13.70 -16.79 14.57
C ALA A 215 13.00 -16.87 13.20
N GLY A 216 13.00 -18.05 12.56
CA GLY A 216 12.35 -18.26 11.27
C GLY A 216 10.83 -18.04 11.32
N VAL A 217 10.18 -18.54 12.37
CA VAL A 217 8.74 -18.31 12.61
C VAL A 217 8.47 -16.84 12.94
N GLY A 218 9.31 -16.22 13.77
CA GLY A 218 9.21 -14.80 14.12
C GLY A 218 9.30 -13.86 12.91
N LEU A 219 10.00 -14.27 11.85
CA LEU A 219 10.05 -13.56 10.57
C LEU A 219 8.85 -13.86 9.67
N ALA A 220 8.35 -15.10 9.70
CA ALA A 220 7.25 -15.56 8.86
C ALA A 220 5.91 -14.89 9.20
N VAL A 221 5.60 -14.78 10.49
CA VAL A 221 4.33 -14.20 10.99
C VAL A 221 4.08 -12.78 10.46
N PRO A 222 5.01 -11.80 10.63
CA PRO A 222 4.80 -10.46 10.09
C PRO A 222 4.78 -10.45 8.56
N ALA A 223 5.60 -11.27 7.89
CA ALA A 223 5.60 -11.35 6.42
C ALA A 223 4.21 -11.73 5.85
N ILE A 224 3.59 -12.76 6.41
CA ILE A 224 2.25 -13.23 5.99
C ILE A 224 1.19 -12.16 6.31
N PHE A 225 1.28 -11.54 7.48
CA PHE A 225 0.36 -10.48 7.88
C PHE A 225 0.40 -9.29 6.91
N PHE A 226 1.59 -8.76 6.63
CA PHE A 226 1.77 -7.64 5.71
C PHE A 226 1.36 -8.01 4.28
N ASN A 227 1.65 -9.24 3.83
CA ASN A 227 1.22 -9.72 2.52
C ASN A 227 -0.31 -9.70 2.37
N SER A 228 -1.06 -10.19 3.35
CA SER A 228 -2.52 -10.14 3.33
C SER A 228 -3.05 -8.71 3.40
N PHE A 229 -2.41 -7.85 4.21
CA PHE A 229 -2.78 -6.44 4.32
C PHE A 229 -2.61 -5.68 2.99
N PHE A 230 -1.43 -5.79 2.37
CA PHE A 230 -1.14 -5.12 1.11
C PHE A 230 -2.00 -5.66 -0.02
N LYS A 231 -2.26 -6.97 -0.09
CA LYS A 231 -3.19 -7.55 -1.06
C LYS A 231 -4.59 -6.93 -0.97
N ASN A 232 -5.15 -6.84 0.23
CA ASN A 232 -6.46 -6.22 0.42
C ASN A 232 -6.45 -4.73 0.06
N ARG A 233 -5.36 -4.04 0.40
CA ARG A 233 -5.21 -2.61 0.11
C ARG A 233 -5.08 -2.35 -1.39
N ILE A 234 -4.29 -3.13 -2.13
CA ILE A 234 -4.15 -3.03 -3.59
C ILE A 234 -5.52 -3.20 -4.25
N THR A 235 -6.29 -4.23 -3.88
CA THR A 235 -7.64 -4.46 -4.42
C THR A 235 -8.56 -3.26 -4.20
N HIS A 236 -8.62 -2.74 -2.97
CA HIS A 236 -9.49 -1.59 -2.66
C HIS A 236 -9.09 -0.34 -3.45
N VAL A 237 -7.79 -0.07 -3.53
CA VAL A 237 -7.25 1.08 -4.27
C VAL A 237 -7.56 0.96 -5.77
N SER A 238 -7.35 -0.21 -6.37
CA SER A 238 -7.64 -0.46 -7.77
C SER A 238 -9.13 -0.30 -8.09
N MET A 239 -10.01 -0.75 -7.19
CA MET A 239 -11.46 -0.57 -7.34
C MET A 239 -11.86 0.92 -7.25
N ASP A 240 -11.35 1.66 -6.28
CA ASP A 240 -11.63 3.10 -6.14
C ASP A 240 -11.17 3.88 -7.37
N ALA A 241 -9.95 3.62 -7.84
CA ALA A 241 -9.40 4.25 -9.02
C ALA A 241 -10.17 3.88 -10.30
N GLY A 242 -10.65 2.63 -10.40
CA GLY A 242 -11.51 2.20 -11.50
C GLY A 242 -12.85 2.91 -11.54
N ASN A 243 -13.51 3.05 -10.40
CA ASN A 243 -14.78 3.77 -10.30
C ASN A 243 -14.63 5.25 -10.66
N ILE A 244 -13.57 5.90 -10.19
CA ILE A 244 -13.28 7.31 -10.52
C ILE A 244 -12.95 7.46 -12.01
N ALA A 245 -12.12 6.57 -12.57
CA ALA A 245 -11.82 6.60 -13.99
C ALA A 245 -13.08 6.41 -14.85
N ASP A 246 -13.98 5.50 -14.46
CA ASP A 246 -15.24 5.28 -15.17
C ASP A 246 -16.16 6.50 -15.17
N ASP A 247 -16.32 7.15 -14.01
CA ASP A 247 -17.13 8.36 -13.88
C ASP A 247 -16.54 9.50 -14.73
N LEU A 248 -15.22 9.72 -14.66
CA LEU A 248 -14.53 10.74 -15.44
C LEU A 248 -14.61 10.50 -16.95
N LEU A 249 -14.43 9.26 -17.42
CA LEU A 249 -14.60 8.91 -18.83
C LEU A 249 -16.05 9.08 -19.30
N THR A 250 -17.01 8.72 -18.45
CA THR A 250 -18.44 8.90 -18.73
C THR A 250 -18.81 10.39 -18.83
N GLN A 251 -18.31 11.22 -17.92
CA GLN A 251 -18.51 12.68 -17.96
C GLN A 251 -17.90 13.29 -19.22
N MET A 252 -16.68 12.89 -19.59
CA MET A 252 -16.05 13.34 -20.85
C MET A 252 -16.87 12.96 -22.08
N TYR A 253 -17.38 11.73 -22.14
CA TYR A 253 -18.19 11.26 -23.26
C TYR A 253 -19.51 12.06 -23.41
N HIS A 254 -20.20 12.30 -22.29
CA HIS A 254 -21.44 13.10 -22.30
C HIS A 254 -21.19 14.57 -22.65
N ASN A 255 -20.14 15.19 -22.11
CA ASN A 255 -19.79 16.57 -22.46
C ASN A 255 -19.34 16.72 -23.92
N SER A 256 -18.74 15.68 -24.51
CA SER A 256 -18.39 15.64 -25.93
C SER A 256 -19.63 15.58 -26.83
N LYS A 257 -20.69 14.85 -26.41
CA LYS A 257 -21.95 14.75 -27.16
C LYS A 257 -22.92 15.91 -26.98
N LYS A 258 -22.87 16.63 -25.85
CA LYS A 258 -23.73 17.79 -25.63
C LYS A 258 -23.28 18.94 -26.56
N PRO A 259 -24.17 19.59 -27.34
CA PRO A 259 -23.78 20.76 -28.14
C PRO A 259 -23.13 21.80 -27.22
N ALA A 260 -22.09 22.49 -27.71
CA ALA A 260 -21.51 23.61 -26.97
C ALA A 260 -22.63 24.56 -26.54
N PRO A 261 -22.71 24.99 -25.26
CA PRO A 261 -23.56 26.13 -24.95
C PRO A 261 -23.04 27.23 -25.86
N ALA A 262 -23.92 27.73 -26.74
CA ALA A 262 -23.61 28.81 -27.66
C ALA A 262 -22.86 29.86 -26.85
N SER A 263 -21.57 29.98 -27.15
CA SER A 263 -20.75 31.12 -26.74
C SER A 263 -21.63 32.33 -26.98
N GLY A 264 -21.93 33.05 -25.88
CA GLY A 264 -22.88 34.13 -25.88
C GLY A 264 -22.72 34.97 -27.14
N THR A 265 -23.84 35.25 -27.77
CA THR A 265 -23.99 36.26 -28.80
C THR A 265 -23.26 37.53 -28.36
N VAL A 266 -22.00 37.67 -28.76
CA VAL A 266 -21.38 38.98 -28.91
C VAL A 266 -22.19 39.62 -30.01
N THR A 267 -23.13 40.43 -29.57
CA THR A 267 -23.99 41.26 -30.40
C THR A 267 -23.06 42.03 -31.31
N ALA A 268 -23.10 41.72 -32.61
CA ALA A 268 -22.54 42.59 -33.62
C ALA A 268 -23.14 43.99 -33.39
N PRO A 269 -22.35 45.06 -33.20
CA PRO A 269 -22.89 46.40 -33.22
C PRO A 269 -23.31 46.70 -34.66
N GLY A 270 -24.60 46.49 -34.93
CA GLY A 270 -25.24 47.01 -36.12
C GLY A 270 -25.07 48.52 -36.18
N THR A 271 -24.61 49.00 -37.34
CA THR A 271 -25.11 50.19 -38.03
C THR A 271 -25.89 51.18 -37.17
N VAL A 272 -25.19 52.17 -36.63
CA VAL A 272 -25.76 53.39 -36.05
C VAL A 272 -26.04 54.40 -37.17
N ALA A 273 -27.33 54.69 -37.41
CA ALA A 273 -27.89 56.01 -37.72
C ALA A 273 -29.41 55.90 -37.96
N PRO A 274 -30.25 56.93 -37.73
CA PRO A 274 -30.03 58.20 -37.05
C PRO A 274 -31.12 58.53 -35.99
N ALA A 275 -30.79 59.27 -34.93
CA ALA A 275 -31.80 59.98 -34.11
C ALA A 275 -31.18 61.10 -33.27
N SER A 276 -31.31 62.34 -33.77
CA SER A 276 -31.36 63.64 -33.05
C SER A 276 -31.20 64.71 -34.15
N VAL A 277 -31.96 65.80 -34.24
CA VAL A 277 -32.46 66.76 -33.26
C VAL A 277 -33.65 67.45 -33.92
N ASN A 278 -34.83 67.48 -33.29
CA ASN A 278 -35.91 68.38 -33.68
C ASN A 278 -35.82 69.63 -32.79
N GLN A 279 -35.53 70.76 -33.40
CA GLN A 279 -35.36 72.06 -32.74
C GLN A 279 -36.71 72.61 -32.31
N ALA A 280 -36.76 73.08 -31.06
CA ALA A 280 -37.86 73.83 -30.51
C ALA A 280 -37.92 75.24 -31.15
N ALA A 281 -39.10 75.62 -31.63
CA ALA A 281 -39.43 76.97 -32.04
C ALA A 281 -39.79 77.84 -30.82
N PRO A 282 -39.40 79.13 -30.77
CA PRO A 282 -39.96 80.09 -29.82
C PRO A 282 -41.16 80.85 -30.44
N THR A 283 -42.14 81.11 -29.59
CA THR A 283 -43.34 81.90 -29.87
C THR A 283 -43.01 83.39 -29.90
N THR A 284 -43.32 84.09 -30.98
CA THR A 284 -43.71 85.52 -30.93
C THR A 284 -44.68 85.85 -32.05
N ALA A 285 -45.80 86.45 -31.66
CA ALA A 285 -46.86 86.99 -32.49
C ALA A 285 -46.47 88.32 -33.18
N VAL A 286 -47.26 88.71 -34.20
CA VAL A 286 -47.63 90.07 -34.74
C VAL A 286 -47.83 89.91 -36.26
N LYS A 287 -49.05 89.79 -36.83
CA LYS A 287 -50.16 90.75 -37.15
C LYS A 287 -50.26 90.94 -38.69
N PRO A 288 -51.47 91.03 -39.30
CA PRO A 288 -51.68 90.84 -40.75
C PRO A 288 -51.83 92.15 -41.54
N ALA A 289 -51.59 92.07 -42.85
CA ALA A 289 -52.21 92.85 -43.93
C ALA A 289 -51.91 92.16 -45.27
#